data_AF-A0A0V1DNV1-F1
#
_entry.id   AF-A0A0V1DNV1-F1
#
_cell.length_a   1.000
_cell.length_b   1.000
_cell.length_c   1.000
_cell.angle_alpha   90.00
_cell.angle_beta   90.00
_cell.angle_gamma   90.00
#
_symmetry.space_group_name_H-M   'P 1'
#
loop_
_entity.id
_entity.type
_entity.pdbx_description
1 polymer ?
#
loop_
_entity_poly.entity_id
_entity_poly.type
_entity_poly.pdbx_seq_one_letter_code
_entity_poly.pdbx_strand_id
1 'polypeptide(L)' 'LKDLVEHYRRSPMVETSGSVVHLKHPLNTTKINPTSIDGRVKKLQEGKDQTSGFWEEFEYAHLIIK' A
#
# COMPACT_ATOMS: atom_id res chain seq x y z
N LEU A 1 11.59 8.69 -5.36
CA LEU A 1 10.12 8.63 -5.19
C LEU A 1 9.71 8.35 -3.74
N LYS A 2 10.30 7.36 -3.06
CA LYS A 2 10.03 7.08 -1.64
C LYS A 2 10.17 8.34 -0.76
N ASP A 3 11.24 9.11 -0.95
CA ASP A 3 11.49 10.33 -0.17
C ASP A 3 10.45 11.42 -0.43
N LEU A 4 9.90 11.48 -1.65
CA LEU A 4 8.82 12.41 -2.00
C LEU A 4 7.53 12.08 -1.26
N VAL A 5 7.18 10.78 -1.21
CA VAL A 5 6.01 10.31 -0.46
C VAL A 5 6.18 10.59 1.04
N GLU A 6 7.37 10.35 1.59
CA GLU A 6 7.66 10.62 3.00
C GLU A 6 7.66 12.11 3.35
N HIS A 7 8.14 12.96 2.43
CA HIS A 7 8.04 14.42 2.58
C HIS A 7 6.57 14.86 2.72
N TYR A 8 5.72 14.46 1.77
CA TYR A 8 4.31 14.86 1.78
C TYR A 8 3.45 14.13 2.82
N ARG A 9 3.97 13.07 3.43
CA ARG A 9 3.39 12.48 4.65
C ARG A 9 3.49 13.40 5.85
N ARG A 10 4.61 14.14 5.97
CA ARG A 10 4.90 15.08 7.07
C ARG A 10 4.38 16.48 6.79
N SER A 11 4.33 16.85 5.51
CA SER A 11 3.87 18.16 5.04
C SER A 11 2.75 17.95 4.02
N PRO A 12 1.48 17.89 4.47
CA PRO A 12 0.33 17.66 3.59
C PRO A 12 0.22 18.71 2.47
N MET A 13 -0.29 18.29 1.32
CA MET A 13 -0.51 19.20 0.18
C MET A 13 -1.88 19.85 0.28
N VAL A 14 -2.06 20.99 -0.39
CA VAL A 14 -3.35 21.67 -0.48
C VAL A 14 -3.77 21.72 -1.94
N GLU A 15 -4.99 21.28 -2.24
CA GLU A 15 -5.60 21.42 -3.56
C GLU A 15 -5.97 22.87 -3.86
N THR A 16 -6.22 23.18 -5.14
CA THR A 16 -6.65 24.53 -5.56
C THR A 16 -7.98 24.96 -4.94
N SER A 17 -8.80 24.00 -4.50
CA SER A 17 -10.05 24.21 -3.75
C SER A 17 -9.82 24.66 -2.31
N GLY A 18 -8.58 24.59 -1.80
CA GLY A 18 -8.23 24.81 -0.40
C GLY A 18 -8.29 23.54 0.47
N SER A 19 -8.69 22.40 -0.08
CA SER A 19 -8.73 21.12 0.65
C SER A 19 -7.34 20.56 0.92
N VAL A 20 -7.07 20.12 2.15
CA VAL A 20 -5.77 19.55 2.54
C VAL A 20 -5.73 18.02 2.33
N VAL A 21 -4.81 17.56 1.50
CA VAL A 21 -4.61 16.16 1.14
C VAL A 21 -3.56 15.52 2.05
N HIS A 22 -3.99 14.54 2.83
CA HIS A 22 -3.15 13.80 3.77
C HIS A 22 -2.83 12.39 3.25
N LEU A 23 -1.55 12.05 3.15
CA LEU A 23 -1.10 10.70 2.80
C LEU A 23 -1.14 9.78 4.04
N LYS A 24 -2.30 9.18 4.32
CA LYS A 24 -2.50 8.33 5.52
C LYS A 24 -1.84 6.96 5.38
N HIS A 25 -2.45 6.09 4.57
CA HIS A 25 -2.01 4.72 4.35
C HIS A 25 -1.87 4.44 2.85
N PRO A 26 -0.86 3.67 2.42
CA PRO A 26 -0.73 3.28 1.03
C PRO A 26 -1.86 2.33 0.65
N LEU A 27 -2.42 2.52 -0.55
CA LEU A 27 -3.27 1.50 -1.17
C LEU A 27 -2.37 0.54 -1.94
N ASN A 28 -2.05 -0.61 -1.33
CA ASN A 28 -1.19 -1.62 -1.95
C ASN A 28 -1.88 -2.24 -3.17
N THR A 29 -1.14 -2.42 -4.28
CA THR A 29 -1.67 -3.02 -5.51
C THR A 29 -1.46 -4.53 -5.55
N THR A 30 -2.47 -5.25 -6.02
CA THR A 30 -2.44 -6.71 -6.26
C THR A 30 -2.07 -7.05 -7.71
N LYS A 31 -2.08 -6.08 -8.63
CA LYS A 31 -1.68 -6.29 -10.02
C LYS A 31 -0.17 -6.52 -10.10
N ILE A 32 0.24 -7.60 -10.75
CA ILE A 32 1.65 -7.97 -10.86
C ILE A 32 2.04 -8.26 -12.31
N ASN A 33 3.31 -8.01 -12.62
CA ASN A 33 3.94 -8.56 -13.82
C ASN A 33 4.37 -10.00 -13.51
N PRO A 34 3.95 -11.01 -14.31
CA PRO A 34 4.32 -12.40 -14.10
C PRO A 34 5.83 -12.64 -13.94
N THR A 35 6.67 -11.89 -14.65
CA THR A 35 8.13 -12.04 -14.58
C THR A 35 8.74 -11.55 -13.25
N SER A 36 7.96 -10.84 -12.44
CA SER A 36 8.39 -10.30 -11.14
C SER A 36 7.76 -11.04 -9.94
N ILE A 37 7.14 -12.19 -10.18
CA ILE A 37 6.40 -12.95 -9.16
C ILE A 37 7.27 -13.28 -7.95
N ASP A 38 8.53 -13.69 -8.13
CA ASP A 38 9.42 -14.03 -7.01
C ASP A 38 9.67 -12.83 -6.09
N GLY A 39 9.86 -11.65 -6.68
CA GLY A 39 10.00 -10.40 -5.93
C GLY A 39 8.73 -10.03 -5.17
N ARG A 40 7.55 -10.27 -5.77
CA ARG A 40 6.26 -10.05 -5.10
C ARG A 40 6.08 -11.00 -3.92
N VAL A 41 6.34 -12.29 -4.13
CA VAL A 41 6.24 -13.33 -3.09
C VAL A 41 7.15 -12.99 -1.93
N LYS A 42 8.43 -12.68 -2.20
CA LYS A 42 9.39 -12.29 -1.16
C LYS A 42 8.88 -11.10 -0.34
N LYS A 43 8.32 -10.08 -1.00
CA LYS A 43 7.75 -8.90 -0.33
C LYS A 43 6.52 -9.26 0.51
N LEU A 44 5.63 -10.14 0.03
CA LEU A 44 4.43 -10.56 0.78
C LEU A 44 4.76 -11.45 1.99
N GLN A 45 5.88 -12.16 1.95
CA GLN A 45 6.38 -12.95 3.07
C GLN A 45 6.99 -12.10 4.19
N GLU A 46 7.25 -10.81 3.96
CA GLU A 46 7.70 -9.91 5.02
C GLU A 46 6.61 -9.79 6.10
N GLY A 47 6.98 -9.96 7.37
CA GLY A 47 6.06 -10.02 8.51
C GLY A 47 5.92 -11.43 9.10
N LYS A 48 5.01 -11.61 10.06
CA LYS A 48 4.67 -12.91 10.66
C LYS A 48 3.15 -13.05 10.76
N ASP A 49 2.65 -14.25 10.45
CA ASP A 49 1.23 -14.61 10.59
C ASP A 49 0.29 -13.53 10.03
N GLN A 50 -0.55 -12.95 10.90
CA GLN A 50 -1.57 -11.96 10.59
C GLN A 50 -1.03 -10.57 10.22
N THR A 51 0.29 -10.39 10.26
CA THR A 51 0.97 -9.15 9.84
C THR A 51 1.75 -9.32 8.55
N SER A 52 1.70 -10.51 7.93
CA SER A 52 2.30 -10.72 6.63
C SER A 52 1.49 -10.01 5.54
N GLY A 53 2.17 -9.58 4.47
CA GLY A 53 1.49 -8.99 3.32
C GLY A 53 0.46 -9.92 2.68
N PHE A 54 0.69 -11.24 2.74
CA PHE A 54 -0.30 -12.23 2.28
C PHE A 54 -1.61 -12.17 3.08
N TRP A 55 -1.50 -12.03 4.40
CA TRP A 55 -2.67 -11.93 5.26
C TRP A 55 -3.43 -10.63 5.01
N GLU A 56 -2.73 -9.50 4.84
CA GLU A 56 -3.35 -8.22 4.49
C GLU A 56 -4.15 -8.29 3.18
N GLU A 57 -3.57 -8.88 2.12
CA GLU A 57 -4.27 -9.03 0.83
C GLU A 57 -5.45 -9.99 0.92
N PHE A 58 -5.33 -11.07 1.69
CA PHE A 58 -6.41 -12.03 1.91
C PHE A 58 -7.61 -11.39 2.62
N GLU A 59 -7.36 -10.67 3.72
CA GLU A 59 -8.41 -9.96 4.47
C GLU A 59 -9.07 -8.86 3.63
N TYR A 60 -8.29 -8.14 2.82
CA TYR A 60 -8.83 -7.13 1.92
C TYR A 60 -9.77 -7.73 0.87
N ALA A 61 -9.39 -8.87 0.27
CA ALA A 61 -10.26 -9.59 -0.66
C ALA A 61 -11.53 -10.09 0.02
N HIS A 62 -11.43 -10.62 1.24
CA HIS A 62 -12.59 -11.07 2.04
C HIS A 62 -13.55 -9.92 2.38
N LEU A 63 -13.01 -8.74 2.71
CA LEU A 63 -13.81 -7.55 3.00
C LEU A 63 -14.59 -7.06 1.79
N ILE A 64 -14.00 -7.11 0.58
CA ILE A 64 -14.69 -6.65 -0.65
C ILE A 64 -15.83 -7.58 -1.06
N ILE A 65 -15.73 -8.87 -0.73
CA ILE A 65 -16.72 -9.88 -1.14
C ILE A 65 -17.93 -9.92 -0.20
N LYS A 66 -17.86 -9.27 0.97
CA LYS A 66 -18.96 -9.15 1.93
C LYS A 66 -19.82 -7.92 1.68
#